data_AF-A0A0F9RJ15-F1
#
_entry.id   AF-A0A0F9RJ15-F1
#
_cell.length_a   1.000
_cell.length_b   1.000
_cell.length_c   1.000
_cell.angle_alpha   90.00
_cell.angle_beta   90.00
_cell.angle_gamma   90.00
#
_symmetry.space_group_name_H-M   'P 1'
#
loop_
_entity.id
_entity.type
_entity.pdbx_description
1 polymer ?
#
loop_
_entity_poly.entity_id
_entity_poly.type
_entity_poly.pdbx_seq_one_letter_code
_entity_poly.pdbx_strand_id
1 'polypeptide(L)' 'YDDGRQGKFKIALLGRINECAGLMRLNYKTTQFAMLEKKLLPAPGLGLIILTTNEGIMTMKEAEEKHIGGHTLCYIY' A
#
# COMPACT_ATOMS: atom_id res chain seq x y z
N TYR A 1 14.14 -27.64 -1.23
CA TYR A 1 14.18 -27.59 0.23
C TYR A 1 12.85 -27.00 0.64
N ASP A 2 11.91 -27.87 0.99
CA ASP A 2 10.53 -27.52 1.36
C ASP A 2 10.35 -27.98 2.81
N ASP A 3 10.52 -27.03 3.73
CA ASP A 3 10.76 -27.28 5.14
C ASP A 3 9.45 -27.49 5.93
N GLY A 4 8.30 -27.63 5.26
CA GLY A 4 6.96 -27.64 5.89
C GLY A 4 6.58 -26.29 6.55
N ARG A 5 7.41 -25.26 6.39
CA ARG A 5 7.19 -23.88 6.82
C ARG A 5 6.81 -23.04 5.59
N GLN A 6 6.15 -21.90 5.82
CA GLN A 6 5.75 -20.97 4.75
C GLN A 6 6.91 -20.72 3.76
N GLY A 7 6.58 -20.69 2.46
CA GLY A 7 7.55 -20.59 1.38
C GLY A 7 8.49 -19.38 1.51
N LYS A 8 9.73 -19.54 1.06
CA LYS A 8 10.74 -18.46 1.02
C LYS A 8 10.69 -17.77 -0.33
N PHE A 9 10.63 -16.44 -0.34
CA PHE A 9 10.65 -15.64 -1.57
C PHE A 9 12.03 -15.00 -1.75
N LYS A 10 12.60 -15.14 -2.95
CA LYS A 10 13.81 -14.42 -3.36
C LYS A 10 13.43 -13.41 -4.42
N ILE A 11 13.64 -12.13 -4.13
CA ILE A 11 13.27 -11.02 -5.01
C ILE A 11 14.55 -10.26 -5.36
N ALA A 12 14.75 -9.96 -6.65
CA ALA A 12 15.82 -9.11 -7.12
C ALA A 12 15.26 -7.70 -7.39
N LEU A 13 15.83 -6.69 -6.71
CA LEU A 13 15.40 -5.30 -6.87
C LEU A 13 16.16 -4.63 -8.01
N LEU A 14 15.45 -3.80 -8.79
CA LEU A 14 16.03 -3.00 -9.88
C LEU A 14 16.64 -1.67 -9.38
N GLY A 15 16.62 -1.40 -8.07
CA GLY A 15 17.15 -0.16 -7.47
C GLY A 15 16.28 1.08 -7.67
N ARG A 16 14.99 0.92 -8.00
CA ARG A 16 14.03 2.02 -8.21
C ARG A 16 13.13 2.32 -7.01
N ILE A 17 13.25 1.56 -5.94
CA ILE A 17 12.45 1.71 -4.72
C ILE A 17 13.36 2.37 -3.68
N ASN A 18 12.95 3.54 -3.19
CA ASN A 18 13.65 4.23 -2.12
C ASN A 18 13.22 3.65 -0.77
N GLU A 19 11.91 3.46 -0.58
CA GLU A 19 11.34 2.97 0.66
C GLU A 19 10.09 2.12 0.42
N CYS A 20 9.95 1.05 1.19
CA CYS A 20 8.76 0.21 1.23
C CYS A 20 8.51 -0.20 2.68
N ALA A 21 7.46 0.33 3.30
CA ALA A 21 7.19 0.10 4.72
C ALA A 21 5.74 -0.36 4.95
N GLY A 22 5.61 -1.33 5.85
CA GLY A 22 4.31 -1.79 6.36
C GLY A 22 3.69 -0.77 7.31
N LEU A 23 2.38 -0.63 7.25
CA LEU A 23 1.58 0.24 8.09
C LEU A 23 0.69 -0.58 9.02
N MET A 24 0.29 0.03 10.14
CA MET A 24 -0.76 -0.53 10.97
C MET A 24 -2.08 -0.51 10.19
N ARG A 25 -2.89 -1.57 10.33
CA ARG A 25 -4.19 -1.72 9.66
C ARG A 25 -5.25 -0.80 10.25
N LEU A 26 -5.22 0.47 9.86
CA LEU A 26 -6.20 1.48 10.23
C LEU A 26 -7.21 1.68 9.10
N ASN A 27 -8.47 1.84 9.47
CA ASN A 27 -9.55 2.08 8.53
C ASN A 27 -9.57 3.55 8.10
N TYR A 28 -9.62 3.79 6.79
CA TYR A 28 -9.70 5.12 6.20
C TYR A 28 -10.85 5.20 5.21
N LYS A 29 -11.57 6.32 5.28
CA LYS A 29 -12.56 6.71 4.28
C LYS A 29 -11.88 7.45 3.12
N THR A 30 -12.52 7.45 1.96
CA THR A 30 -12.06 8.20 0.77
C THR A 30 -11.79 9.68 1.06
N THR A 31 -12.60 10.30 1.93
CA THR A 31 -12.41 11.70 2.36
C THR A 31 -11.09 11.95 3.10
N GLN A 32 -10.43 10.91 3.59
CA GLN A 32 -9.17 11.00 4.34
C GLN A 32 -7.94 10.69 3.48
N PHE A 33 -8.12 10.27 2.22
CA PHE A 33 -7.02 9.84 1.35
C PHE A 33 -6.03 10.96 1.04
N ALA A 34 -6.51 12.17 0.76
CA ALA A 34 -5.65 13.33 0.52
C ALA A 34 -4.75 13.68 1.73
N MET A 35 -5.24 13.46 2.96
CA MET A 35 -4.44 13.65 4.18
C MET A 35 -3.38 12.56 4.31
N LEU A 36 -3.75 11.32 4.01
CA LEU A 36 -2.87 10.16 4.00
C LEU A 36 -1.73 10.32 3.01
N GLU A 37 -2.04 10.74 1.78
CA GLU A 37 -1.07 10.99 0.71
C GLU A 37 -0.02 12.00 1.16
N LYS A 38 -0.45 13.15 1.70
CA LYS A 38 0.45 14.19 2.19
C LYS A 38 1.33 13.75 3.36
N LYS A 39 0.88 12.78 4.16
CA LYS A 39 1.61 12.30 5.33
C LYS A 39 2.64 11.23 4.96
N LEU A 40 2.32 10.38 4.00
CA LEU A 40 3.11 9.19 3.68
C LEU A 40 3.97 9.34 2.44
N LEU A 41 3.56 10.15 1.46
CA LEU A 41 4.29 10.29 0.20
C LEU A 41 5.17 11.55 0.23
N PRO A 42 6.38 11.49 -0.37
CA PRO A 42 7.32 12.61 -0.39
C PRO A 42 6.84 13.78 -1.26
N ALA A 43 6.01 13.50 -2.27
CA ALA A 43 5.41 14.51 -3.13
C ALA A 43 4.05 14.01 -3.68
N PRO A 44 3.11 14.91 -4.04
CA PRO A 44 1.85 14.54 -4.68
C PRO A 44 2.10 13.74 -5.97
N GLY A 45 1.44 12.60 -6.10
CA GLY A 45 1.60 11.72 -7.26
C GLY A 45 2.92 10.93 -7.32
N LEU A 46 3.76 11.00 -6.28
CA LEU A 46 5.00 10.20 -6.18
C LEU A 46 4.84 9.08 -5.17
N GLY A 47 4.78 7.84 -5.66
CA GLY A 47 4.64 6.64 -4.83
C GLY A 47 3.25 6.02 -4.87
N LEU A 48 3.06 4.96 -4.08
CA LEU A 48 1.85 4.18 -3.99
C LEU A 48 1.52 3.91 -2.52
N ILE A 49 0.24 4.01 -2.18
CA ILE A 49 -0.31 3.53 -0.91
C ILE A 49 -1.21 2.34 -1.23
N ILE A 50 -1.02 1.22 -0.55
CA ILE A 50 -1.79 -0.01 -0.75
C ILE A 50 -2.77 -0.19 0.41
N LEU A 51 -4.02 -0.49 0.07
CA LEU A 51 -5.12 -0.74 1.00
C LEU A 51 -5.69 -2.14 0.79
N THR A 52 -6.23 -2.72 1.86
CA THR A 52 -7.18 -3.83 1.77
C THR A 52 -8.59 -3.25 1.83
N THR A 53 -9.39 -3.50 0.79
CA THR A 53 -10.81 -3.15 0.75
C THR A 53 -11.65 -4.43 0.73
N ASN A 54 -12.97 -4.29 0.71
CA ASN A 54 -13.92 -5.40 0.54
C ASN A 54 -13.84 -6.06 -0.86
N GLU A 55 -13.26 -5.38 -1.84
CA GLU A 55 -13.05 -5.90 -3.20
C GLU A 55 -11.64 -6.47 -3.42
N GLY A 56 -10.82 -6.53 -2.36
CA GLY A 56 -9.46 -7.05 -2.42
C GLY A 56 -8.39 -6.01 -2.13
N ILE A 57 -7.15 -6.34 -2.46
CA ILE A 57 -6.00 -5.45 -2.27
C ILE A 57 -5.87 -4.56 -3.50
N MET A 58 -5.81 -3.26 -3.29
CA MET A 58 -5.71 -2.27 -4.36
C MET A 58 -4.94 -1.03 -3.89
N THR A 59 -4.56 -0.19 -4.84
CA THR A 59 -3.95 1.09 -4.55
C THR A 59 -4.99 2.08 -4.02
N MET A 60 -4.53 3.10 -3.27
CA MET A 60 -5.39 4.19 -2.81
C MET A 60 -6.05 4.94 -3.95
N LYS A 61 -5.37 5.09 -5.09
CA LYS A 61 -5.93 5.73 -6.28
C LYS A 61 -7.10 4.92 -6.87
N GLU A 62 -6.93 3.61 -7.03
CA GLU A 62 -8.01 2.72 -7.50
C GLU A 62 -9.19 2.70 -6.52
N ALA A 63 -8.89 2.71 -5.21
CA ALA A 63 -9.92 2.78 -4.17
C ALA A 63 -10.70 4.11 -4.22
N GLU A 64 -10.01 5.22 -4.53
CA GLU A 64 -10.63 6.54 -4.71
C GLU A 64 -11.56 6.58 -5.92
N GLU A 65 -11.10 6.06 -7.07
CA GLU A 65 -11.87 5.97 -8.32
C GLU A 65 -13.14 5.12 -8.15
N LYS A 66 -13.08 4.08 -7.32
CA LYS A 66 -14.22 3.23 -6.98
C LYS A 66 -15.08 3.76 -5.82
N HIS A 67 -14.65 4.83 -5.16
CA HIS A 67 -15.26 5.37 -3.95
C HIS A 67 -15.35 4.39 -2.77
N ILE A 68 -14.32 3.56 -2.59
CA ILE A 68 -14.26 2.51 -1.56
C ILE A 68 -13.17 2.86 -0.53
N GLY A 69 -13.52 2.75 0.75
CA GLY A 69 -12.56 2.86 1.86
C GLY A 69 -11.90 1.52 2.20
N GLY A 70 -10.97 1.53 3.14
CA GLY A 70 -10.33 0.27 3.55
C GLY A 70 -9.26 0.44 4.61
N HIS A 71 -8.54 -0.66 4.85
CA HIS A 71 -7.44 -0.72 5.81
C HIS A 71 -6.10 -0.53 5.13
N THR A 72 -5.24 0.34 5.66
CA THR A 72 -3.87 0.51 5.15
C THR A 72 -3.03 -0.74 5.33
N LEU A 73 -2.19 -1.04 4.33
CA LEU A 73 -1.21 -2.13 4.39
C LEU A 73 0.22 -1.62 4.36
N CYS A 74 0.57 -0.81 3.36
CA CYS A 74 1.92 -0.32 3.17
C CYS A 74 1.93 0.89 2.23
N TYR A 75 3.06 1.58 2.17
CA TYR A 75 3.40 2.53 1.12
C TYR A 75 4.73 2.17 0.46
N ILE A 76 4.93 2.64 -0.76
CA ILE A 76 6.12 2.40 -1.57
C ILE A 76 6.44 3.67 -2.37
N TYR A 77 7.68 4.16 -2.31
CA TYR A 77 8.20 5.24 -3.18
C TYR A 77 9.71 5.16 -3.34
#